data_AF-A0A0D0PM30-F1
#
_entry.id   AF-A0A0D0PM30-F1
#
_cell.length_a   1.000
_cell.length_b   1.000
_cell.length_c   1.000
_cell.angle_alpha   90.00
_cell.angle_beta   90.00
_cell.angle_gamma   90.00
#
_symmetry.space_group_name_H-M   'P 1'
#
loop_
_entity.id
_entity.type
_entity.pdbx_description
1 polymer ?
#
loop_
_entity_poly.entity_id
_entity_poly.type
_entity_poly.pdbx_seq_one_letter_code
_entity_poly.pdbx_strand_id
1 'polypeptide(L)'
;MTKRTLSTVAAAIGLLASALFGLAPAAHADTASNGYPYCVNGSASDPDGDGWGWENNASCVVRGSKADPGSSGSSGGNSGSTACPSGLTCGSYSIGGLGNRKGQVRAAGATSLDLAVAMLETDTMNSNYAYGDNKSGDAANFGIFKQNWMMLRAGCSQFSGQSQSQYNNGAALNSNLSQDVSCLHQSQSHYGLDTWFAGHRNGASGLSNPYTADIDNYRSAVYWIKAQLDANSANLGNDTRFWVQVPAI
;
A
#
# COMPACT_ATOMS: atom_id res chain seq x y z
N MET A 1 11.04 20.39 -86.19
CA MET A 1 9.64 20.86 -86.26
C MET A 1 9.01 20.47 -84.92
N THR A 2 8.59 21.32 -83.99
CA THR A 2 8.17 22.73 -84.06
C THR A 2 8.10 23.30 -82.62
N LYS A 3 8.76 24.45 -82.40
CA LYS A 3 8.52 25.57 -81.45
C LYS A 3 8.42 25.28 -79.93
N ARG A 4 9.41 25.66 -79.11
CA ARG A 4 9.67 27.00 -78.48
C ARG A 4 8.49 27.57 -77.69
N THR A 5 8.60 27.68 -76.36
CA THR A 5 8.66 28.99 -75.66
C THR A 5 9.23 28.84 -74.24
N LEU A 6 10.18 29.71 -73.88
CA LEU A 6 10.58 30.02 -72.51
C LEU A 6 9.49 30.87 -71.85
N SER A 7 9.28 30.72 -70.53
CA SER A 7 9.19 31.89 -69.65
C SER A 7 9.46 31.51 -68.19
N THR A 8 10.55 32.06 -67.67
CA THR A 8 10.85 32.24 -66.25
C THR A 8 9.83 33.18 -65.60
N VAL A 9 9.28 32.81 -64.43
CA VAL A 9 8.82 33.77 -63.41
C VAL A 9 9.25 33.24 -62.05
N ALA A 10 9.96 34.09 -61.32
CA ALA A 10 10.44 33.86 -59.97
C ALA A 10 9.40 34.28 -58.92
N ALA A 11 9.56 33.70 -57.72
CA ALA A 11 9.18 34.18 -56.39
C ALA A 11 7.68 34.30 -56.05
N ALA A 12 7.25 33.57 -55.02
CA ALA A 12 7.09 34.16 -53.67
C ALA A 12 6.71 33.08 -52.64
N ILE A 13 7.27 33.28 -51.45
CA ILE A 13 7.13 32.50 -50.22
C ILE A 13 5.70 32.62 -49.68
N GLY A 14 5.17 31.51 -49.15
CA GLY A 14 3.92 31.49 -48.41
C GLY A 14 3.73 30.17 -47.66
N LEU A 15 4.30 30.10 -46.46
CA LEU A 15 3.93 29.09 -45.45
C LEU A 15 2.42 29.21 -45.16
N LEU A 16 1.73 28.07 -45.10
CA LEU A 16 0.66 27.80 -44.13
C LEU A 16 0.31 26.31 -44.19
N ALA A 17 0.84 25.56 -43.23
CA ALA A 17 0.34 24.25 -42.86
C ALA A 17 -0.87 24.45 -41.93
N SER A 18 -1.99 23.81 -42.21
CA SER A 18 -3.11 23.74 -41.28
C SER A 18 -3.82 22.39 -41.41
N ALA A 19 -3.41 21.52 -40.49
CA ALA A 19 -4.14 20.45 -39.81
C ALA A 19 -5.36 19.80 -40.48
N LEU A 20 -5.17 18.52 -40.89
CA LEU A 20 -6.23 17.52 -40.79
C LEU A 20 -6.42 17.15 -39.32
N PHE A 21 -7.54 17.55 -38.72
CA PHE A 21 -8.03 16.92 -37.49
C PHE A 21 -8.98 15.77 -37.86
N GLY A 22 -8.42 14.56 -37.91
CA GLY A 22 -9.20 13.33 -37.76
C GLY A 22 -9.54 13.16 -36.29
N LEU A 23 -10.82 13.32 -35.94
CA LEU A 23 -11.36 12.93 -34.64
C LEU A 23 -11.37 11.40 -34.56
N ALA A 24 -10.41 10.82 -33.84
CA ALA A 24 -10.56 9.49 -33.29
C ALA A 24 -11.62 9.54 -32.17
N PRO A 25 -12.50 8.54 -32.04
CA PRO A 25 -13.36 8.43 -30.87
C PRO A 25 -12.49 8.15 -29.64
N ALA A 26 -12.55 9.02 -28.64
CA ALA A 26 -11.93 8.78 -27.34
C ALA A 26 -12.56 7.54 -26.71
N ALA A 27 -11.77 6.48 -26.53
CA ALA A 27 -12.13 5.40 -25.63
C ALA A 27 -12.36 6.01 -24.24
N HIS A 28 -13.59 5.90 -23.72
CA HIS A 28 -13.92 6.33 -22.37
C HIS A 28 -13.05 5.56 -21.38
N ALA A 29 -12.22 6.27 -20.62
CA ALA A 29 -11.41 5.68 -19.56
C ALA A 29 -12.32 5.36 -18.35
N ASP A 30 -12.86 4.14 -18.31
CA ASP A 30 -13.56 3.58 -17.14
C ASP A 30 -12.56 3.11 -16.06
N THR A 31 -11.27 3.34 -16.28
CA THR A 31 -10.16 2.93 -15.43
C THR A 31 -9.28 4.13 -15.12
N ALA A 32 -8.95 4.31 -13.85
CA ALA A 32 -8.00 5.31 -13.39
C ALA A 32 -6.58 4.98 -13.87
N SER A 33 -5.70 5.98 -13.89
CA SER A 33 -4.31 5.84 -14.35
C SER A 33 -3.44 4.93 -13.46
N ASN A 34 -3.93 4.56 -12.27
CA ASN A 34 -3.34 3.56 -11.39
C ASN A 34 -3.83 2.12 -11.67
N GLY A 35 -4.65 1.92 -12.71
CA GLY A 35 -5.09 0.60 -13.19
C GLY A 35 -6.36 0.06 -12.55
N TYR A 36 -7.01 0.80 -11.64
CA TYR A 36 -8.27 0.40 -11.01
C TYR A 36 -9.49 1.02 -11.70
N PRO A 37 -10.64 0.34 -11.75
CA PRO A 37 -11.86 0.92 -12.30
C PRO A 37 -12.31 2.13 -11.49
N TYR A 38 -13.00 3.09 -12.12
CA TYR A 38 -13.66 4.15 -11.36
C TYR A 38 -14.93 3.62 -10.67
N CYS A 39 -15.23 4.13 -9.47
CA CYS A 39 -16.46 3.76 -8.76
C CYS A 39 -17.68 4.27 -9.53
N VAL A 40 -18.61 3.38 -9.83
CA VAL A 40 -19.84 3.65 -10.57
C VAL A 40 -20.77 4.55 -9.75
N ASN A 41 -20.85 4.34 -8.44
CA ASN A 41 -21.63 5.20 -7.54
C ASN A 41 -20.83 6.38 -6.97
N GLY A 42 -19.63 6.64 -7.51
CA GLY A 42 -18.78 7.76 -7.10
C GLY A 42 -18.47 7.76 -5.61
N SER A 43 -18.55 8.93 -4.96
CA SER A 43 -18.27 9.08 -3.53
C SER A 43 -19.26 8.37 -2.61
N ALA A 44 -20.39 7.87 -3.11
CA ALA A 44 -21.30 7.05 -2.30
C ALA A 44 -20.70 5.67 -1.96
N SER A 45 -19.74 5.22 -2.75
CA SER A 45 -18.97 4.00 -2.52
C SER A 45 -17.71 4.22 -1.68
N ASP A 46 -17.46 5.46 -1.28
CA ASP A 46 -16.35 5.92 -0.42
C ASP A 46 -16.93 6.63 0.83
N PRO A 47 -17.63 5.92 1.73
CA PRO A 47 -18.24 6.54 2.91
C PRO A 47 -17.21 7.11 3.91
N ASP A 48 -15.96 6.66 3.82
CA ASP A 48 -14.83 7.04 4.67
C ASP A 48 -13.96 8.15 4.07
N GLY A 49 -14.23 8.58 2.84
CA GLY A 49 -13.56 9.70 2.18
C GLY A 49 -12.09 9.42 1.87
N ASP A 50 -11.75 8.16 1.71
CA ASP A 50 -10.41 7.66 1.43
C ASP A 50 -10.03 7.68 -0.06
N GLY A 51 -11.02 8.01 -0.91
CA GLY A 51 -10.89 8.06 -2.36
C GLY A 51 -11.03 6.70 -3.03
N TRP A 52 -11.14 5.62 -2.26
CA TRP A 52 -11.41 4.28 -2.73
C TRP A 52 -12.83 3.86 -2.37
N GLY A 53 -13.38 2.98 -3.18
CA GLY A 53 -14.64 2.32 -2.89
C GLY A 53 -14.59 0.85 -3.22
N TRP A 54 -15.66 0.15 -2.85
CA TRP A 54 -15.82 -1.28 -3.13
C TRP A 54 -17.11 -1.55 -3.89
N GLU A 55 -16.98 -1.99 -5.14
CA GLU A 55 -18.11 -2.30 -6.02
C GLU A 55 -17.79 -3.51 -6.88
N ASN A 56 -18.81 -4.30 -7.26
CA ASN A 56 -18.65 -5.43 -8.17
C ASN A 56 -17.52 -6.40 -7.77
N ASN A 57 -17.35 -6.59 -6.46
CA ASN A 57 -16.35 -7.48 -5.88
C ASN A 57 -14.88 -7.08 -6.18
N ALA A 58 -14.64 -5.79 -6.41
CA ALA A 58 -13.33 -5.21 -6.64
C ALA A 58 -13.21 -3.79 -6.04
N SER A 59 -11.98 -3.36 -5.78
CA SER A 59 -11.69 -1.97 -5.42
C SER A 59 -11.89 -1.05 -6.63
N CYS A 60 -12.45 0.12 -6.38
CA CYS A 60 -12.63 1.17 -7.37
C CYS A 60 -12.09 2.51 -6.86
N VAL A 61 -11.66 3.38 -7.77
CA VAL A 61 -11.19 4.73 -7.45
C VAL A 61 -12.35 5.70 -7.59
N VAL A 62 -12.58 6.57 -6.60
CA VAL A 62 -13.53 7.67 -6.75
C VAL A 62 -12.90 8.73 -7.63
N ARG A 63 -13.56 9.07 -8.74
CA ARG A 63 -13.07 10.08 -9.69
C ARG A 63 -12.96 11.44 -9.00
N GLY A 64 -11.83 12.12 -9.22
CA GLY A 64 -11.57 13.41 -8.60
C GLY A 64 -11.01 13.35 -7.17
N SER A 65 -10.97 12.16 -6.57
CA SER A 65 -10.53 11.97 -5.18
C SER A 65 -9.00 11.97 -5.06
N LYS A 66 -8.52 11.86 -3.81
CA LYS A 66 -7.09 11.67 -3.52
C LYS A 66 -6.49 10.39 -4.09
N ALA A 67 -7.32 9.38 -4.38
CA ALA A 67 -6.88 8.14 -5.01
C ALA A 67 -6.85 8.23 -6.55
N ASP A 68 -7.44 9.28 -7.14
CA ASP A 68 -7.47 9.51 -8.58
C ASP A 68 -6.22 10.27 -9.05
N PRO A 69 -5.24 9.58 -9.65
CA PRO A 69 -3.98 10.20 -10.04
C PRO A 69 -4.14 11.12 -11.26
N GLY A 70 -5.30 11.08 -11.93
CA GLY A 70 -5.63 11.93 -13.07
C GLY A 70 -6.29 13.26 -12.69
N SER A 71 -6.69 13.45 -11.42
CA SER A 71 -7.37 14.66 -10.98
C SER A 71 -6.38 15.73 -10.54
N SER A 72 -5.85 16.49 -11.50
CA SER A 72 -5.23 17.79 -11.23
C SER A 72 -6.31 18.85 -10.95
N GLY A 73 -6.98 18.71 -9.81
CA GLY A 73 -7.91 19.71 -9.26
C GLY A 73 -7.46 20.11 -7.86
N SER A 74 -6.84 21.28 -7.75
CA SER A 74 -6.31 21.84 -6.50
C SER A 74 -7.34 21.91 -5.37
N SER A 75 -6.93 21.47 -4.18
CA SER A 75 -7.17 22.20 -2.95
C SER A 75 -5.89 22.17 -2.14
N GLY A 76 -5.10 23.24 -2.27
CA GLY A 76 -3.99 23.50 -1.37
C GLY A 76 -4.51 23.90 0.00
N GLY A 77 -3.92 23.34 1.06
CA GLY A 77 -4.25 23.71 2.42
C GLY A 77 -3.64 22.80 3.50
N ASN A 78 -2.38 23.07 3.83
CA ASN A 78 -1.73 22.84 5.12
C ASN A 78 -1.28 21.42 5.52
N SER A 79 0.04 21.26 5.55
CA SER A 79 0.76 20.19 6.23
C SER A 79 0.50 20.24 7.74
N GLY A 80 -0.11 19.18 8.29
CA GLY A 80 -0.26 19.02 9.74
C GLY A 80 -1.41 18.10 10.10
N SER A 81 -1.11 16.80 10.21
CA SER A 81 -2.02 15.69 10.57
C SER A 81 -3.24 15.51 9.68
N THR A 82 -3.21 14.47 8.84
CA THR A 82 -4.41 13.83 8.32
C THR A 82 -5.30 13.44 9.51
N ALA A 83 -6.61 13.71 9.45
CA ALA A 83 -7.57 13.23 10.45
C ALA A 83 -7.39 11.72 10.71
N CYS A 84 -7.61 11.29 11.94
CA CYS A 84 -7.51 9.87 12.28
C CYS A 84 -8.56 9.04 11.52
N PRO A 85 -8.32 7.74 11.29
CA PRO A 85 -9.35 6.85 10.76
C PRO A 85 -10.60 6.91 11.63
N SER A 86 -11.76 6.75 11.01
CA SER A 86 -13.05 6.87 11.70
C SER A 86 -13.10 5.98 12.95
N GLY A 87 -13.46 6.58 14.10
CA GLY A 87 -13.56 5.86 15.37
C GLY A 87 -12.24 5.46 16.03
N LEU A 88 -11.08 5.80 15.45
CA LEU A 88 -9.75 5.48 15.99
C LEU A 88 -8.99 6.72 16.45
N THR A 89 -8.09 6.52 17.41
CA THR A 89 -7.15 7.55 17.86
C THR A 89 -5.82 7.36 17.15
N CYS A 90 -5.18 8.44 16.72
CA CYS A 90 -3.93 8.40 15.98
C CYS A 90 -3.02 9.57 16.36
N GLY A 91 -1.78 9.55 15.89
CA GLY A 91 -0.87 10.67 16.00
C GLY A 91 0.52 10.35 15.49
N SER A 92 1.48 11.17 15.92
CA SER A 92 2.90 10.95 15.63
C SER A 92 3.80 11.44 16.76
N TYR A 93 4.95 10.81 16.92
CA TYR A 93 6.03 11.28 17.80
C TYR A 93 7.38 10.84 17.25
N SER A 94 8.47 11.49 17.68
CA SER A 94 9.83 11.15 17.24
C SER A 94 10.43 10.06 18.11
N ILE A 95 11.09 9.09 17.48
CA ILE A 95 11.88 8.03 18.11
C ILE A 95 13.29 8.10 17.54
N GLY A 96 14.27 8.47 18.37
CA GLY A 96 15.66 8.60 17.95
C GLY A 96 16.19 7.32 17.28
N GLY A 97 16.71 7.45 16.06
CA GLY A 97 17.27 6.34 15.29
C GLY A 97 16.26 5.50 14.49
N LEU A 98 14.96 5.78 14.60
CA LEU A 98 13.93 5.10 13.80
C LEU A 98 14.13 5.35 12.29
N GLY A 99 14.64 6.52 11.89
CA GLY A 99 14.96 6.84 10.51
C GLY A 99 15.99 5.90 9.90
N ASN A 100 17.07 5.65 10.64
CA ASN A 100 18.08 4.66 10.26
C ASN A 100 17.47 3.25 10.17
N ARG A 101 16.59 2.91 11.11
CA ARG A 101 15.92 1.61 11.11
C ARG A 101 14.98 1.44 9.90
N LYS A 102 14.17 2.45 9.55
CA LYS A 102 13.37 2.46 8.32
C LYS A 102 14.26 2.26 7.09
N GLY A 103 15.43 2.90 7.06
CA GLY A 103 16.45 2.70 6.02
C GLY A 103 16.89 1.24 5.90
N GLN A 104 17.20 0.58 7.03
CA GLN A 104 17.56 -0.84 7.05
C GLN A 104 16.43 -1.75 6.57
N VAL A 105 15.20 -1.50 7.03
CA VAL A 105 14.02 -2.29 6.64
C VAL A 105 13.75 -2.16 5.14
N ARG A 106 13.83 -0.95 4.58
CA ARG A 106 13.73 -0.72 3.14
C ARG A 106 14.88 -1.35 2.35
N ALA A 107 16.10 -1.29 2.86
CA ALA A 107 17.25 -1.95 2.24
C ALA A 107 17.12 -3.49 2.20
N ALA A 108 16.33 -4.06 3.11
CA ALA A 108 15.96 -5.48 3.10
C ALA A 108 14.83 -5.84 2.11
N GLY A 109 14.30 -4.85 1.38
CA GLY A 109 13.26 -5.03 0.34
C GLY A 109 11.87 -4.53 0.73
N ALA A 110 11.70 -3.97 1.93
CA ALA A 110 10.38 -3.53 2.40
C ALA A 110 9.83 -2.32 1.63
N THR A 111 8.54 -2.38 1.33
CA THR A 111 7.72 -1.30 0.77
C THR A 111 7.25 -0.32 1.85
N SER A 112 6.56 0.77 1.46
CA SER A 112 5.92 1.65 2.45
C SER A 112 4.75 0.98 3.18
N LEU A 113 4.08 -0.01 2.57
CA LEU A 113 3.06 -0.82 3.24
C LEU A 113 3.70 -1.68 4.34
N ASP A 114 4.84 -2.31 4.06
CA ASP A 114 5.54 -3.15 5.04
C ASP A 114 6.05 -2.30 6.21
N LEU A 115 6.59 -1.10 5.92
CA LEU A 115 6.94 -0.15 6.97
C LEU A 115 5.72 0.24 7.82
N ALA A 116 4.56 0.44 7.22
CA ALA A 116 3.34 0.78 7.95
C ALA A 116 2.89 -0.36 8.88
N VAL A 117 2.93 -1.61 8.40
CA VAL A 117 2.68 -2.80 9.23
C VAL A 117 3.67 -2.83 10.40
N ALA A 118 4.99 -2.83 10.14
CA ALA A 118 6.01 -2.88 11.20
C ALA A 118 5.90 -1.72 12.20
N MET A 119 5.54 -0.53 11.73
CA MET A 119 5.34 0.66 12.55
C MET A 119 4.14 0.54 13.49
N LEU A 120 3.07 -0.13 13.05
CA LEU A 120 1.91 -0.40 13.89
C LEU A 120 2.23 -1.45 14.95
N GLU A 121 2.99 -2.49 14.60
CA GLU A 121 3.29 -3.63 15.47
C GLU A 121 4.27 -3.30 16.61
N THR A 122 5.27 -2.46 16.35
CA THR A 122 6.25 -2.04 17.35
C THR A 122 6.70 -0.60 17.15
N ASP A 123 7.04 0.06 18.25
CA ASP A 123 7.55 1.44 18.22
C ASP A 123 8.82 1.60 17.39
N THR A 124 9.71 0.61 17.47
CA THR A 124 11.07 0.72 16.93
C THR A 124 11.33 -0.19 15.72
N MET A 125 10.32 -0.87 15.18
CA MET A 125 10.46 -1.86 14.10
C MET A 125 11.51 -2.94 14.42
N ASN A 126 11.51 -3.42 15.65
CA ASN A 126 12.44 -4.42 16.18
C ASN A 126 11.68 -5.64 16.71
N SER A 127 12.40 -6.75 16.88
CA SER A 127 11.89 -8.05 17.34
C SER A 127 12.18 -8.33 18.81
N ASN A 128 12.46 -7.31 19.62
CA ASN A 128 12.85 -7.44 21.04
C ASN A 128 11.67 -7.46 22.02
N TYR A 129 10.46 -7.75 21.53
CA TYR A 129 9.30 -8.01 22.37
C TYR A 129 9.40 -9.42 23.02
N ALA A 130 8.52 -9.72 23.97
CA ALA A 130 8.52 -11.03 24.64
C ALA A 130 8.44 -12.17 23.60
N TYR A 131 9.16 -13.27 23.83
CA TYR A 131 9.27 -14.36 22.85
C TYR A 131 7.89 -14.85 22.40
N GLY A 132 7.69 -14.93 21.07
CA GLY A 132 6.42 -15.32 20.48
C GLY A 132 5.26 -14.36 20.78
N ASP A 133 5.52 -13.15 21.28
CA ASP A 133 4.52 -12.21 21.84
C ASP A 133 3.70 -12.84 22.98
N ASN A 134 4.35 -13.67 23.81
CA ASN A 134 3.73 -14.50 24.84
C ASN A 134 2.70 -15.52 24.31
N LYS A 135 2.74 -15.81 23.00
CA LYS A 135 1.90 -16.82 22.34
C LYS A 135 2.75 -18.04 21.94
N SER A 136 2.09 -19.14 21.63
CA SER A 136 2.73 -20.42 21.28
C SER A 136 1.98 -21.11 20.15
N GLY A 137 2.63 -22.07 19.50
CA GLY A 137 2.06 -22.76 18.34
C GLY A 137 1.74 -21.79 17.21
N ASP A 138 0.60 -21.98 16.56
CA ASP A 138 0.15 -21.23 15.38
C ASP A 138 -0.06 -19.73 15.65
N ALA A 139 -0.25 -19.34 16.91
CA ALA A 139 -0.41 -17.94 17.31
C ALA A 139 0.91 -17.23 17.67
N ALA A 140 2.03 -17.95 17.77
CA ALA A 140 3.32 -17.33 18.11
C ALA A 140 3.76 -16.33 17.04
N ASN A 141 4.16 -15.13 17.46
CA ASN A 141 4.54 -14.03 16.56
C ASN A 141 6.06 -13.87 16.43
N PHE A 142 6.54 -13.73 15.18
CA PHE A 142 7.96 -13.56 14.86
C PHE A 142 8.22 -12.38 13.91
N GLY A 143 9.46 -11.86 13.96
CA GLY A 143 9.90 -10.77 13.11
C GLY A 143 9.37 -9.40 13.54
N ILE A 144 9.70 -8.36 12.77
CA ILE A 144 9.30 -6.98 13.05
C ILE A 144 7.82 -6.72 12.76
N PHE A 145 7.20 -7.59 11.96
CA PHE A 145 5.79 -7.53 11.59
C PHE A 145 4.92 -8.36 12.53
N LYS A 146 5.50 -9.06 13.53
CA LYS A 146 4.77 -10.00 14.40
C LYS A 146 3.97 -11.06 13.61
N GLN A 147 4.54 -11.60 12.53
CA GLN A 147 3.88 -12.63 11.71
C GLN A 147 3.57 -13.87 12.54
N ASN A 148 2.33 -14.35 12.52
CA ASN A 148 1.95 -15.55 13.26
C ASN A 148 2.42 -16.83 12.56
N TRP A 149 2.75 -17.86 13.34
CA TRP A 149 3.30 -19.12 12.83
C TRP A 149 2.40 -19.83 11.83
N MET A 150 1.07 -19.76 11.99
CA MET A 150 0.12 -20.36 11.04
C MET A 150 0.32 -19.79 9.64
N MET A 151 0.38 -18.46 9.51
CA MET A 151 0.61 -17.83 8.22
C MET A 151 2.00 -18.11 7.68
N LEU A 152 3.03 -18.13 8.54
CA LEU A 152 4.40 -18.43 8.13
C LEU A 152 4.53 -19.84 7.53
N ARG A 153 4.03 -20.87 8.21
CA ARG A 153 4.16 -22.27 7.77
C ARG A 153 3.30 -22.63 6.56
N ALA A 154 2.30 -21.80 6.24
CA ALA A 154 1.44 -21.96 5.07
C ALA A 154 1.91 -21.11 3.86
N GLY A 155 2.36 -19.88 4.11
CA GLY A 155 2.63 -18.88 3.07
C GLY A 155 4.11 -18.62 2.79
N CYS A 156 5.05 -18.98 3.69
CA CYS A 156 6.48 -18.78 3.45
C CYS A 156 7.18 -20.10 3.12
N SER A 157 7.90 -20.14 1.99
CA SER A 157 8.64 -21.31 1.50
C SER A 157 9.65 -21.86 2.52
N GLN A 158 10.27 -21.00 3.33
CA GLN A 158 11.20 -21.39 4.41
C GLN A 158 10.55 -22.31 5.46
N PHE A 159 9.24 -22.18 5.66
CA PHE A 159 8.49 -22.89 6.69
C PHE A 159 7.41 -23.82 6.13
N SER A 160 7.30 -23.91 4.80
CA SER A 160 6.29 -24.72 4.11
C SER A 160 6.32 -26.18 4.57
N GLY A 161 5.15 -26.70 4.94
CA GLY A 161 4.98 -28.10 5.37
C GLY A 161 5.37 -28.37 6.83
N GLN A 162 5.81 -27.36 7.58
CA GLN A 162 6.04 -27.52 9.01
C GLN A 162 4.73 -27.56 9.80
N SER A 163 4.78 -28.27 10.93
CA SER A 163 3.67 -28.45 11.86
C SER A 163 3.55 -27.31 12.87
N GLN A 164 2.40 -27.23 13.55
CA GLN A 164 2.16 -26.25 14.62
C GLN A 164 3.19 -26.32 15.76
N SER A 165 3.64 -27.51 16.14
CA SER A 165 4.60 -27.70 17.23
C SER A 165 6.02 -27.21 16.89
N GLN A 166 6.30 -27.00 15.60
CA GLN A 166 7.58 -26.49 15.11
C GLN A 166 7.67 -24.95 15.15
N TYR A 167 6.74 -24.27 15.82
CA TYR A 167 6.68 -22.80 15.84
C TYR A 167 7.96 -22.10 16.25
N ASN A 168 8.80 -22.72 17.10
CA ASN A 168 10.09 -22.15 17.49
C ASN A 168 11.03 -21.90 16.29
N ASN A 169 10.84 -22.59 15.16
CA ASN A 169 11.60 -22.35 13.93
C ASN A 169 11.34 -20.96 13.34
N GLY A 170 10.18 -20.35 13.62
CA GLY A 170 9.87 -18.97 13.23
C GLY A 170 10.82 -17.93 13.86
N ALA A 171 11.49 -18.26 14.97
CA ALA A 171 12.45 -17.38 15.63
C ALA A 171 13.65 -17.00 14.75
N ALA A 172 13.91 -17.74 13.67
CA ALA A 172 14.88 -17.36 12.64
C ALA A 172 14.62 -15.94 12.08
N LEU A 173 13.37 -15.51 12.01
CA LEU A 173 13.01 -14.18 11.50
C LEU A 173 13.37 -13.05 12.47
N ASN A 174 13.51 -13.33 13.76
CA ASN A 174 13.83 -12.31 14.76
C ASN A 174 15.24 -11.73 14.56
N SER A 175 16.15 -12.47 13.93
CA SER A 175 17.54 -12.06 13.68
C SER A 175 17.90 -11.92 12.20
N ASN A 176 16.98 -12.22 11.28
CA ASN A 176 17.22 -12.14 9.84
C ASN A 176 16.15 -11.30 9.15
N LEU A 177 16.44 -10.00 9.03
CA LEU A 177 15.50 -9.02 8.47
C LEU A 177 15.13 -9.30 7.00
N SER A 178 16.09 -9.73 6.17
CA SER A 178 15.81 -10.07 4.77
C SER A 178 14.89 -11.28 4.63
N GLN A 179 15.05 -12.29 5.50
CA GLN A 179 14.13 -13.43 5.54
C GLN A 179 12.76 -13.04 6.08
N ASP A 180 12.70 -12.15 7.07
CA ASP A 180 11.43 -11.66 7.63
C ASP A 180 10.59 -10.93 6.57
N VAL A 181 11.20 -9.97 5.86
CA VAL A 181 10.57 -9.26 4.73
C VAL A 181 10.18 -10.23 3.62
N SER A 182 11.05 -11.18 3.26
CA SER A 182 10.74 -12.17 2.23
C SER A 182 9.56 -13.07 2.60
N CYS A 183 9.48 -13.53 3.85
CA CYS A 183 8.33 -14.31 4.33
C CYS A 183 7.05 -13.49 4.35
N LEU A 184 7.12 -12.19 4.69
CA LEU A 184 5.97 -11.29 4.63
C LEU A 184 5.40 -11.23 3.21
N HIS A 185 6.25 -10.96 2.21
CA HIS A 185 5.82 -10.87 0.81
C HIS A 185 5.28 -12.18 0.27
N GLN A 186 5.91 -13.31 0.61
CA GLN A 186 5.41 -14.63 0.21
C GLN A 186 4.04 -14.92 0.83
N SER A 187 3.85 -14.59 2.11
CA SER A 187 2.57 -14.73 2.79
C SER A 187 1.49 -13.84 2.16
N GLN A 188 1.78 -12.55 1.93
CA GLN A 188 0.87 -11.64 1.24
C GLN A 188 0.49 -12.14 -0.16
N SER A 189 1.46 -12.66 -0.93
CA SER A 189 1.22 -13.25 -2.25
C SER A 189 0.41 -14.54 -2.19
N HIS A 190 0.58 -15.36 -1.15
CA HIS A 190 -0.14 -16.63 -0.98
C HIS A 190 -1.63 -16.39 -0.71
N TYR A 191 -1.95 -15.44 0.17
CA TYR A 191 -3.33 -15.19 0.60
C TYR A 191 -4.06 -14.13 -0.24
N GLY A 192 -3.32 -13.21 -0.89
CA GLY A 192 -3.86 -11.92 -1.31
C GLY A 192 -4.00 -10.96 -0.13
N LEU A 193 -3.88 -9.64 -0.36
CA LEU A 193 -3.75 -8.67 0.74
C LEU A 193 -4.96 -8.64 1.70
N ASP A 194 -6.20 -8.69 1.20
CA ASP A 194 -7.38 -8.64 2.08
C ASP A 194 -7.45 -9.83 3.04
N THR A 195 -7.26 -11.04 2.50
CA THR A 195 -7.19 -12.28 3.28
C THR A 195 -5.94 -12.31 4.18
N TRP A 196 -4.82 -11.76 3.70
CA TRP A 196 -3.59 -11.66 4.48
C TRP A 196 -3.81 -10.79 5.72
N PHE A 197 -4.45 -9.62 5.60
CA PHE A 197 -4.77 -8.77 6.75
C PHE A 197 -5.61 -9.51 7.79
N ALA A 198 -6.61 -10.27 7.33
CA ALA A 198 -7.46 -11.05 8.20
C ALA A 198 -6.69 -12.14 8.96
N GLY A 199 -5.89 -12.94 8.23
CA GLY A 199 -5.05 -13.97 8.83
C GLY A 199 -3.95 -13.41 9.72
N HIS A 200 -3.39 -12.25 9.36
CA HIS A 200 -2.31 -11.61 10.10
C HIS A 200 -2.84 -11.09 11.43
N ARG A 201 -4.01 -10.45 11.38
CA ARG A 201 -4.68 -9.92 12.55
C ARG A 201 -5.18 -11.02 13.48
N ASN A 202 -5.94 -11.99 12.97
CA ASN A 202 -6.71 -12.92 13.82
C ASN A 202 -6.55 -14.41 13.44
N GLY A 203 -5.43 -14.77 12.83
CA GLY A 203 -5.07 -16.15 12.53
C GLY A 203 -6.16 -16.91 11.75
N ALA A 204 -6.40 -18.16 12.13
CA ALA A 204 -7.38 -19.02 11.46
C ALA A 204 -8.82 -18.48 11.56
N SER A 205 -9.16 -17.79 12.65
CA SER A 205 -10.47 -17.16 12.84
C SER A 205 -10.65 -15.95 11.92
N GLY A 206 -9.59 -15.19 11.67
CA GLY A 206 -9.62 -14.11 10.67
C GLY A 206 -9.76 -14.65 9.26
N LEU A 207 -9.04 -15.73 8.91
CA LEU A 207 -9.19 -16.37 7.60
C LEU A 207 -10.60 -16.89 7.33
N SER A 208 -11.31 -17.37 8.36
CA SER A 208 -12.69 -17.83 8.23
C SER A 208 -13.72 -16.70 8.22
N ASN A 209 -13.38 -15.53 8.78
CA ASN A 209 -14.24 -14.35 8.80
C ASN A 209 -13.42 -13.06 8.57
N PRO A 210 -13.09 -12.72 7.32
CA PRO A 210 -12.08 -11.70 7.01
C PRO A 210 -12.56 -10.25 7.09
N TYR A 211 -13.86 -10.01 7.32
CA TYR A 211 -14.48 -8.67 7.28
C TYR A 211 -15.12 -8.33 8.63
N THR A 212 -14.40 -8.61 9.73
CA THR A 212 -14.82 -8.15 11.06
C THR A 212 -14.37 -6.71 11.27
N ALA A 213 -15.11 -5.96 12.10
CA ALA A 213 -14.75 -4.59 12.45
C ALA A 213 -13.32 -4.47 13.03
N ASP A 214 -12.84 -5.49 13.74
CA ASP A 214 -11.46 -5.51 14.26
C ASP A 214 -10.41 -5.59 13.14
N ILE A 215 -10.65 -6.45 12.15
CA ILE A 215 -9.78 -6.59 10.97
C ILE A 215 -9.81 -5.32 10.12
N ASP A 216 -11.00 -4.74 9.92
CA ASP A 216 -11.16 -3.50 9.16
C ASP A 216 -10.50 -2.31 9.86
N ASN A 217 -10.59 -2.22 11.20
CA ASN A 217 -9.87 -1.21 11.97
C ASN A 217 -8.35 -1.37 11.86
N TYR A 218 -7.84 -2.61 11.94
CA TYR A 218 -6.41 -2.88 11.75
C TYR A 218 -5.95 -2.51 10.33
N ARG A 219 -6.70 -2.89 9.30
CA ARG A 219 -6.42 -2.54 7.90
C ARG A 219 -6.41 -1.03 7.70
N SER A 220 -7.43 -0.33 8.21
CA SER A 220 -7.55 1.13 8.14
C SER A 220 -6.38 1.83 8.84
N ALA A 221 -5.97 1.34 10.00
CA ALA A 221 -4.80 1.85 10.72
C ALA A 221 -3.51 1.73 9.90
N VAL A 222 -3.26 0.57 9.29
CA VAL A 222 -2.08 0.35 8.45
C VAL A 222 -2.09 1.27 7.22
N TYR A 223 -3.21 1.38 6.50
CA TYR A 223 -3.28 2.27 5.34
C TYR A 223 -3.19 3.75 5.70
N TRP A 224 -3.70 4.16 6.87
CA TRP A 224 -3.50 5.53 7.36
C TRP A 224 -2.02 5.83 7.63
N ILE A 225 -1.30 4.92 8.29
CA ILE A 225 0.15 5.07 8.53
C ILE A 225 0.89 5.12 7.19
N LYS A 226 0.56 4.22 6.26
CA LYS A 226 1.13 4.21 4.90
C LYS A 226 0.90 5.55 4.19
N ALA A 227 -0.30 6.12 4.27
CA ALA A 227 -0.59 7.43 3.70
C ALA A 227 0.29 8.53 4.31
N GLN A 228 0.59 8.48 5.62
CA GLN A 228 1.50 9.45 6.23
C GLN A 228 2.94 9.25 5.73
N LEU A 229 3.39 8.01 5.57
CA LEU A 229 4.71 7.67 5.02
C LEU A 229 4.85 8.15 3.56
N ASP A 230 3.81 7.99 2.75
CA ASP A 230 3.82 8.32 1.33
C ASP A 230 3.60 9.82 1.06
N ALA A 231 2.92 10.54 1.97
CA ALA A 231 2.63 11.97 1.83
C ALA A 231 3.90 12.85 1.80
N ASN A 232 5.01 12.36 2.36
CA ASN A 232 6.30 13.05 2.31
C ASN A 232 7.44 12.03 2.35
N SER A 233 8.29 12.00 1.31
CA SER A 233 9.40 11.06 1.21
C SER A 233 10.39 11.13 2.38
N ALA A 234 10.47 12.26 3.09
CA ALA A 234 11.25 12.37 4.32
C ALA A 234 10.77 11.40 5.42
N ASN A 235 9.48 11.06 5.44
CA ASN A 235 8.90 10.12 6.40
C ASN A 235 9.40 8.68 6.25
N LEU A 236 9.99 8.34 5.10
CA LEU A 236 10.62 7.05 4.84
C LEU A 236 12.04 6.92 5.43
N GLY A 237 12.58 8.00 6.02
CA GLY A 237 13.94 8.02 6.56
C GLY A 237 14.14 8.92 7.78
N ASN A 238 13.12 9.67 8.23
CA ASN A 238 13.16 10.44 9.46
C ASN A 238 12.75 9.59 10.68
N ASP A 239 12.95 10.17 11.86
CA ASP A 239 12.66 9.54 13.16
C ASP A 239 11.18 9.58 13.56
N THR A 240 10.29 10.09 12.72
CA THR A 240 8.86 10.20 13.04
C THR A 240 8.17 8.83 12.98
N ARG A 241 7.60 8.39 14.09
CA ARG A 241 6.63 7.30 14.13
C ARG A 241 5.22 7.89 13.97
N PHE A 242 4.44 7.31 13.06
CA PHE A 242 2.98 7.49 13.00
C PHE A 242 2.32 6.30 13.68
N TRP A 243 1.24 6.53 14.40
CA TRP A 243 0.57 5.48 15.15
C TRP A 243 -0.94 5.63 15.09
N VAL A 244 -1.62 4.50 15.24
CA VAL A 244 -3.07 4.41 15.44
C VAL A 244 -3.29 3.43 16.58
N GLN A 245 -4.17 3.76 17.52
CA GLN A 245 -4.53 2.89 18.63
C GLN A 245 -5.42 1.76 18.10
N VAL A 246 -4.84 0.59 17.92
CA VAL A 246 -5.56 -0.66 17.66
C VAL A 246 -5.38 -1.57 18.88
N PRO A 247 -6.46 -2.01 19.55
CA PRO A 247 -6.34 -2.92 20.70
C PRO A 247 -5.55 -4.19 20.36
N ALA A 248 -4.77 -4.73 21.30
CA ALA A 248 -4.13 -6.03 21.11
C ALA A 248 -5.18 -7.16 21.22
N ILE A 249 -4.93 -8.28 20.52
CA ILE A 249 -5.70 -9.53 20.62
C ILE A 249 -4.77 -10.72 20.90
#